data_AF-T0JXD2-F1
#
_entry.id   AF-T0JXD2-F1
#
_cell.length_a   1.000
_cell.length_b   1.000
_cell.length_c   1.000
_cell.angle_alpha   90.00
_cell.angle_beta   90.00
_cell.angle_gamma   90.00
#
_symmetry.space_group_name_H-M   'P 1'
#
loop_
_entity.id
_entity.type
_entity.pdbx_description
1 polymer ?
#
loop_
_entity_poly.entity_id
_entity_poly.type
_entity_poly.pdbx_seq_one_letter_code
_entity_poly.pdbx_strand_id
1 'polypeptide(L)'
;MRLLNARTIAVEDFSAKQVPPYAILSHTWEDGEVTLQDMERQTASTKAGHAKIRDSCEQTLRDNLEYIWVDTCCIDKTSSAELSEAINAMFRWYQDSTICYAFLSDVPSDTDFDESSAFAKTRLLL
;
A
#
# COMPACT_ATOMS: atom_id res chain seq x y z
N MET A 1 7.50 -10.54 6.18
CA MET A 1 6.58 -9.48 5.72
C MET A 1 7.13 -8.95 4.43
N ARG A 2 6.31 -8.86 3.39
CA ARG A 2 6.71 -8.23 2.13
C ARG A 2 6.40 -6.75 2.16
N LEU A 3 7.30 -5.93 1.65
CA LEU A 3 7.12 -4.50 1.44
C LEU A 3 7.46 -4.16 0.00
N LEU A 4 6.79 -3.13 -0.53
CA LEU A 4 7.10 -2.59 -1.84
C LEU A 4 8.13 -1.47 -1.68
N ASN A 5 9.26 -1.59 -2.38
CA ASN A 5 10.24 -0.51 -2.47
C ASN A 5 9.68 0.61 -3.35
N ALA A 6 9.50 1.79 -2.77
CA ALA A 6 8.84 2.91 -3.44
C ALA A 6 9.66 3.49 -4.61
N ARG A 7 10.98 3.24 -4.66
CA ARG A 7 11.85 3.69 -5.77
C ARG A 7 11.82 2.75 -6.96
N THR A 8 11.82 1.45 -6.70
CA THR A 8 11.96 0.42 -7.74
C THR A 8 10.64 -0.24 -8.10
N ILE A 9 9.61 -0.08 -7.28
CA ILE A 9 8.33 -0.79 -7.38
C ILE A 9 8.57 -2.32 -7.38
N ALA A 10 9.57 -2.77 -6.63
CA ALA A 10 9.87 -4.18 -6.42
C ALA A 10 9.38 -4.63 -5.04
N VAL A 11 8.86 -5.86 -4.98
CA VAL A 11 8.48 -6.48 -3.69
C VAL A 11 9.72 -7.09 -3.06
N GLU A 12 9.97 -6.75 -1.80
CA GLU A 12 11.11 -7.21 -1.00
C GLU A 12 10.62 -7.90 0.29
N ASP A 13 11.30 -8.98 0.67
CA ASP A 13 10.97 -9.77 1.86
C ASP A 13 11.80 -9.36 3.08
N PHE A 14 11.12 -9.10 4.19
CA PHE A 14 11.73 -8.76 5.46
C PHE A 14 11.37 -9.75 6.55
N SER A 15 12.36 -10.10 7.37
CA SER A 15 12.13 -10.85 8.62
C SER A 15 11.45 -9.95 9.66
N ALA A 16 10.69 -10.54 10.59
CA ALA A 16 9.95 -9.78 11.60
C ALA A 16 10.84 -8.88 12.50
N LYS A 17 12.15 -9.12 12.56
CA LYS A 17 13.11 -8.34 13.37
C LYS A 17 13.79 -7.20 12.58
N GLN A 18 13.58 -7.14 11.27
CA GLN A 18 14.31 -6.25 10.36
C GLN A 18 13.37 -5.50 9.41
N VAL A 19 12.14 -5.24 9.84
CA VAL A 19 11.19 -4.46 9.06
C VAL A 19 11.61 -2.98 9.12
N PRO A 20 11.96 -2.33 8.01
CA PRO A 20 12.30 -0.91 7.98
C PRO A 20 11.04 -0.06 8.24
N PRO A 21 11.18 1.25 8.57
CA PRO A 21 10.05 2.16 8.56
C PRO A 21 9.33 2.16 7.21
N TYR A 22 8.01 2.11 7.23
CA TYR A 22 7.19 1.97 6.03
C TYR A 22 5.88 2.73 6.16
N ALA A 23 5.34 3.14 5.02
CA ALA A 23 3.96 3.57 4.91
C ALA A 23 3.03 2.36 4.71
N ILE A 24 1.75 2.50 4.98
CA ILE A 24 0.75 1.48 4.69
C ILE A 24 -0.39 2.09 3.86
N LEU A 25 -0.85 1.37 2.84
CA LEU A 25 -1.99 1.79 2.03
C LEU A 25 -3.26 1.11 2.53
N SER A 26 -4.22 1.91 2.99
CA SER A 26 -5.60 1.53 3.20
C SER A 26 -6.41 1.92 1.97
N HIS A 27 -7.08 0.96 1.34
CA HIS A 27 -7.93 1.21 0.18
C HIS A 27 -9.12 0.25 0.14
N THR A 28 -10.09 0.58 -0.70
CA THR A 28 -11.06 -0.39 -1.21
C THR A 28 -10.47 -1.09 -2.44
N TRP A 29 -10.87 -2.34 -2.67
CA TRP A 29 -10.46 -3.09 -3.85
C TRP A 29 -11.37 -2.77 -5.03
N GLU A 30 -10.76 -2.56 -6.18
CA GLU A 30 -11.46 -2.36 -7.44
C GLU A 30 -11.09 -3.43 -8.48
N ASP A 31 -11.74 -3.38 -9.63
CA ASP A 31 -11.37 -4.26 -10.73
C ASP A 31 -9.98 -3.89 -11.27
N GLY A 32 -9.12 -4.90 -11.42
CA GLY A 32 -7.79 -4.70 -11.99
C GLY A 32 -6.71 -4.27 -10.99
N GLU A 33 -6.86 -4.62 -9.70
CA GLU A 33 -5.76 -4.56 -8.74
C GLU A 33 -4.51 -5.32 -9.21
N VAL A 34 -3.35 -4.81 -8.81
CA VAL A 34 -2.07 -5.49 -8.99
C VAL A 34 -1.91 -6.52 -7.89
N THR A 35 -1.70 -7.78 -8.27
CA THR A 35 -1.44 -8.88 -7.34
C THR A 35 0.06 -9.09 -7.12
N LEU A 36 0.44 -9.86 -6.10
CA LEU A 36 1.84 -10.32 -5.95
C LEU A 36 2.31 -11.04 -7.22
N GLN A 37 1.44 -11.87 -7.78
CA GLN A 37 1.70 -12.64 -8.99
C GLN A 37 1.98 -11.77 -10.21
N ASP A 38 1.37 -10.58 -10.29
CA ASP A 38 1.65 -9.60 -11.33
C ASP A 38 3.02 -8.92 -11.11
N MET A 39 3.41 -8.70 -9.86
CA MET A 39 4.74 -8.16 -9.53
C MET A 39 5.84 -9.16 -9.92
N GLU A 40 5.68 -10.42 -9.56
CA GLU A 40 6.63 -11.50 -9.87
C GLU A 40 6.78 -11.73 -11.37
N ARG A 41 5.67 -11.65 -12.12
CA ARG A 41 5.65 -11.80 -13.59
C ARG A 41 6.04 -10.52 -14.33
N GLN A 42 6.28 -9.43 -13.61
CA GLN A 42 6.55 -8.11 -14.19
C GLN A 42 5.42 -7.61 -15.12
N THR A 43 4.17 -8.01 -14.83
CA THR A 43 2.97 -7.61 -15.57
C THR A 43 2.17 -6.52 -14.87
N ALA A 44 2.61 -6.08 -13.69
CA ALA A 44 1.96 -5.06 -12.88
C ALA A 44 1.60 -3.79 -13.67
N SER A 45 2.48 -3.33 -14.56
CA SER A 45 2.26 -2.11 -15.36
C SER A 45 1.10 -2.18 -16.36
N THR A 46 0.56 -3.37 -16.63
CA THR A 46 -0.59 -3.56 -17.53
C THR A 46 -1.94 -3.49 -16.80
N LYS A 47 -1.92 -3.40 -15.47
CA LYS A 47 -3.11 -3.37 -14.61
C LYS A 47 -3.59 -1.94 -14.37
N ALA A 48 -4.90 -1.76 -14.29
CA ALA A 48 -5.51 -0.47 -13.95
C ALA A 48 -5.05 0.05 -12.57
N GLY A 49 -4.98 -0.85 -11.58
CA GLY A 49 -4.53 -0.51 -10.22
C GLY A 49 -3.04 -0.14 -10.11
N HIS A 50 -2.26 -0.22 -11.20
CA HIS A 50 -0.84 0.16 -11.16
C HIS A 50 -0.63 1.65 -10.92
N ALA A 51 -1.53 2.51 -11.42
CA ALA A 51 -1.47 3.94 -11.18
C ALA A 51 -1.52 4.24 -9.68
N LYS A 52 -2.49 3.66 -8.96
CA LYS A 52 -2.61 3.75 -7.50
C LYS A 52 -1.32 3.34 -6.78
N ILE A 53 -0.68 2.24 -7.19
CA ILE A 53 0.61 1.82 -6.60
C ILE A 53 1.70 2.87 -6.83
N ARG A 54 1.86 3.33 -8.08
CA ARG A 54 2.88 4.33 -8.43
C ARG A 54 2.67 5.61 -7.62
N ASP A 55 1.44 6.12 -7.57
CA ASP A 55 1.12 7.38 -6.91
C ASP A 55 1.32 7.26 -5.38
N SER A 56 1.00 6.09 -4.80
CA SER A 56 1.30 5.77 -3.40
C SER A 56 2.81 5.69 -3.12
N CYS A 57 3.59 5.12 -4.04
CA CYS A 57 5.06 5.09 -3.94
C CYS A 57 5.64 6.51 -4.01
N GLU A 58 5.18 7.35 -4.94
CA GLU A 58 5.62 8.74 -5.01
C GLU A 58 5.33 9.50 -3.72
N GLN A 59 4.15 9.31 -3.13
CA GLN A 59 3.81 9.93 -1.86
C GLN A 59 4.68 9.40 -0.70
N THR A 60 4.96 8.10 -0.68
CA THR A 60 5.87 7.47 0.29
C THR A 60 7.24 8.14 0.27
N LEU A 61 7.79 8.38 -0.94
CA LEU A 61 9.08 9.05 -1.11
C LEU A 61 9.04 10.51 -0.68
N ARG A 62 7.96 11.25 -0.96
CA ARG A 62 7.76 12.64 -0.49
C ARG A 62 7.73 12.72 1.04
N ASP A 63 7.28 11.66 1.69
CA ASP A 63 7.21 11.55 3.15
C ASP A 63 8.49 10.99 3.79
N ASN A 64 9.57 10.88 3.01
CA ASN A 64 10.87 10.38 3.44
C ASN A 64 10.86 8.93 3.94
N LEU A 65 9.95 8.12 3.38
CA LEU A 65 9.92 6.67 3.56
C LEU A 65 10.35 6.00 2.26
N GLU A 66 10.97 4.82 2.38
CA GLU A 66 11.45 4.06 1.21
C GLU A 66 10.54 2.87 0.87
N TYR A 67 9.69 2.49 1.81
CA TYR A 67 8.88 1.29 1.71
C TYR A 67 7.41 1.58 1.98
N ILE A 68 6.54 0.88 1.25
CA ILE A 68 5.10 0.89 1.47
C ILE A 68 4.57 -0.54 1.51
N TRP A 69 3.62 -0.80 2.39
CA TRP A 69 2.85 -2.03 2.39
C TRP A 69 1.51 -1.84 1.68
N VAL A 70 1.19 -2.74 0.74
CA VAL A 70 -0.07 -2.77 0.00
C VAL A 70 -0.59 -4.20 -0.01
N ASP A 71 -1.75 -4.48 0.57
CA ASP A 71 -2.24 -5.84 0.80
C ASP A 71 -2.39 -6.66 -0.49
N THR A 72 -2.77 -6.02 -1.60
CA THR A 72 -3.00 -6.68 -2.90
C THR A 72 -1.72 -7.27 -3.49
N CYS A 73 -0.58 -6.61 -3.33
CA CYS A 73 0.71 -7.05 -3.88
C CYS A 73 1.74 -7.50 -2.83
N CYS A 74 1.49 -7.29 -1.54
CA CYS A 74 2.35 -7.71 -0.44
C CYS A 74 1.86 -8.95 0.33
N ILE A 75 0.69 -9.51 -0.02
CA ILE A 75 0.20 -10.80 0.49
C ILE A 75 0.04 -11.75 -0.69
N ASP A 76 0.48 -12.99 -0.54
CA ASP A 76 0.12 -14.06 -1.48
C ASP A 76 -1.29 -14.55 -1.18
N LYS A 77 -2.25 -13.97 -1.89
CA LYS A 77 -3.68 -14.33 -1.76
C LYS A 77 -4.00 -15.73 -2.31
N THR A 78 -3.06 -16.40 -2.99
CA THR A 78 -3.21 -17.78 -3.46
C THR A 78 -2.89 -18.81 -2.37
N SER A 79 -2.13 -18.40 -1.35
CA SER A 79 -1.82 -19.21 -0.17
C SER A 79 -2.81 -18.94 0.94
N SER A 80 -3.73 -19.88 1.19
CA SER A 80 -4.71 -19.74 2.28
C SER A 80 -4.07 -19.66 3.66
N ALA A 81 -2.93 -20.33 3.86
CA ALA A 81 -2.15 -20.24 5.08
C ALA A 81 -1.60 -18.83 5.28
N GLU A 82 -0.95 -18.25 4.26
CA GLU A 82 -0.41 -16.90 4.34
C GLU A 82 -1.52 -15.85 4.51
N LEU A 83 -2.61 -15.98 3.76
CA LEU A 83 -3.76 -15.08 3.88
C LEU A 83 -4.31 -15.08 5.31
N SER A 84 -4.41 -16.25 5.94
CA SER A 84 -4.87 -16.37 7.33
C SER A 84 -3.90 -15.72 8.32
N GLU A 85 -2.60 -15.91 8.13
CA GLU A 85 -1.57 -15.27 8.94
C GLU A 85 -1.59 -13.75 8.79
N ALA A 86 -1.75 -13.27 7.55
CA ALA A 86 -1.84 -11.85 7.23
C ALA A 86 -3.05 -11.20 7.89
N ILE A 87 -4.24 -11.83 7.85
CA ILE A 87 -5.44 -11.31 8.53
C ILE A 87 -5.20 -11.12 10.02
N ASN A 88 -4.53 -12.08 10.67
CA ASN A 88 -4.22 -12.00 12.10
C ASN A 88 -3.13 -10.96 12.41
N ALA A 89 -2.28 -10.62 11.44
CA ALA A 89 -1.17 -9.69 11.60
C ALA A 89 -1.49 -8.26 11.13
N MET A 90 -2.51 -8.07 10.28
CA MET A 90 -2.81 -6.77 9.64
C MET A 90 -2.97 -5.66 10.66
N PHE A 91 -3.73 -5.86 11.74
CA PHE A 91 -3.89 -4.83 12.77
C PHE A 91 -2.55 -4.34 13.31
N ARG A 92 -1.61 -5.26 13.56
CA ARG A 92 -0.26 -4.93 14.01
C ARG A 92 0.53 -4.19 12.93
N TRP A 93 0.44 -4.60 11.66
CA TRP A 93 1.10 -3.89 10.56
C TRP A 93 0.57 -2.47 10.36
N TYR A 94 -0.73 -2.25 10.52
CA TYR A 94 -1.28 -0.89 10.55
C TYR A 94 -0.75 -0.08 11.74
N GLN A 95 -0.73 -0.67 12.93
CA GLN A 95 -0.24 -0.01 14.14
C GLN A 95 1.25 0.35 14.06
N ASP A 96 2.06 -0.52 13.48
CA ASP A 96 3.53 -0.36 13.39
C ASP A 96 3.96 0.49 12.17
N SER A 97 3.04 0.80 11.25
CA SER A 97 3.32 1.68 10.11
C SER A 97 3.65 3.10 10.58
N THR A 98 4.53 3.78 9.86
CA THR A 98 4.89 5.18 10.16
C THR A 98 3.79 6.14 9.70
N ILE A 99 3.17 5.85 8.55
CA ILE A 99 2.09 6.64 7.97
C ILE A 99 1.08 5.67 7.35
N CYS A 100 -0.21 5.94 7.55
CA CYS A 100 -1.30 5.27 6.85
C CYS A 100 -1.88 6.21 5.80
N TYR A 101 -1.80 5.82 4.53
CA TYR A 101 -2.48 6.49 3.43
C TYR A 101 -3.87 5.89 3.27
N ALA A 102 -4.87 6.75 3.15
CA ALA A 102 -6.22 6.34 2.80
C ALA A 102 -6.48 6.72 1.33
N PHE A 103 -6.69 5.73 0.48
CA PHE A 103 -7.07 5.94 -0.92
C PHE A 103 -8.57 5.80 -1.10
N LEU A 104 -9.22 6.85 -1.61
CA LEU A 104 -10.67 6.93 -1.78
C LEU A 104 -10.99 7.16 -3.26
N SER A 105 -11.23 6.08 -4.00
CA SER A 105 -11.43 6.12 -5.45
C SER A 105 -12.72 6.80 -5.90
N ASP A 106 -13.72 6.85 -5.03
CA ASP A 106 -15.03 7.44 -5.29
C ASP A 106 -15.11 8.94 -4.95
N VAL A 107 -14.01 9.54 -4.47
CA VAL A 107 -13.94 10.94 -4.10
C VAL A 107 -13.21 11.74 -5.19
N PRO A 108 -13.86 12.74 -5.82
CA PRO A 108 -13.21 13.56 -6.85
C PRO A 108 -11.98 14.29 -6.30
N SER A 109 -10.94 14.41 -7.14
CA SER A 109 -9.71 15.14 -6.82
C SER A 109 -9.93 16.61 -6.47
N ASP A 110 -11.02 17.21 -6.98
CA ASP A 110 -11.38 18.61 -6.79
C ASP A 110 -12.25 18.84 -5.55
N THR A 111 -12.33 17.85 -4.66
CA THR A 111 -13.04 17.99 -3.39
C THR A 111 -12.22 18.88 -2.46
N ASP A 112 -12.70 20.09 -2.19
CA ASP A 112 -12.10 20.99 -1.19
C ASP A 112 -12.21 20.34 0.20
N PHE A 113 -11.10 19.79 0.69
CA PHE A 113 -11.01 19.34 2.06
C PHE A 113 -10.68 20.53 2.97
N ASP A 114 -11.40 20.64 4.07
CA ASP A 114 -10.96 21.49 5.17
C ASP A 114 -9.65 20.91 5.74
N GLU A 115 -8.51 21.51 5.38
CA GLU A 115 -7.17 21.12 5.86
C GLU A 115 -7.06 21.15 7.39
N SER A 116 -7.94 21.87 8.08
CA SER A 116 -7.97 21.92 9.54
C SER A 116 -8.71 20.73 10.17
N SER A 117 -9.51 20.00 9.38
CA SER A 117 -10.28 18.85 9.85
C SER A 117 -9.38 17.70 10.29
N ALA A 118 -9.84 16.92 11.26
CA ALA A 118 -9.14 15.69 11.66
C ALA A 118 -9.00 14.68 10.50
N PHE A 119 -9.90 14.76 9.52
CA PHE A 119 -9.89 13.93 8.33
C PHE A 119 -8.76 14.31 7.37
N ALA A 120 -8.55 15.60 7.12
CA ALA A 120 -7.44 16.10 6.29
C ALA A 120 -6.05 15.91 6.93
N LYS A 121 -5.97 15.69 8.25
CA LYS A 121 -4.74 15.26 8.93
C LYS A 121 -4.36 13.81 8.59
N THR A 122 -5.30 13.03 8.05
CA THR A 122 -5.03 11.75 7.41
C THR A 122 -4.61 12.04 5.98
N ARG A 123 -3.44 11.55 5.55
CA ARG A 123 -2.95 11.82 4.19
C ARG A 123 -3.78 11.01 3.20
N LEU A 124 -4.71 11.70 2.54
CA LEU A 124 -5.55 11.16 1.49
C LEU A 124 -4.74 11.07 0.20
N LEU A 125 -4.83 9.93 -0.46
CA LEU A 125 -4.46 9.77 -1.86
C LEU A 125 -5.76 9.78 -2.65
N LEU A 126 -5.92 10.77 -3.52
CA LEU A 126 -7.04 10.89 -4.47
C LEU A 126 -6.55 10.46 -5.86
#